data_AF-A0A3B0WC50-F1
#
_entry.id   AF-A0A3B0WC50-F1
#
_cell.length_a   1.000
_cell.length_b   1.000
_cell.length_c   1.000
_cell.angle_alpha   90.00
_cell.angle_beta   90.00
_cell.angle_gamma   90.00
#
_symmetry.space_group_name_H-M   'P 1'
#
loop_
_entity.id
_entity.type
_entity.pdbx_description
1 polymer ?
#
loop_
_entity_poly.entity_id
_entity_poly.type
_entity_poly.pdbx_seq_one_letter_code
_entity_poly.pdbx_strand_id
1 'polypeptide(L)'
;MNLLNLNPDNRNSFSNIVKTLVKKHQTEPKEMFLHALESEAEPEMNYWMAKVLVQEYFVSPNMEVGKDSAGEPVKALQAACLLQNVGVVAALLELGGFKGSVTDKEYQLAARIASKHEDQAVLGLLMKYAQEKDLLEPFMRSLQSTTLQ
;
A
#
# COMPACT_ATOMS: atom_id res chain seq x y z
N MET A 1 -9.20 -3.64 10.54
CA MET A 1 -9.37 -2.27 10.03
C MET A 1 -9.71 -2.33 8.55
N ASN A 2 -10.53 -1.40 8.07
CA ASN A 2 -10.88 -1.20 6.66
C ASN A 2 -10.86 0.30 6.38
N LEU A 3 -9.72 0.83 5.90
CA LEU A 3 -9.47 2.26 5.76
C LEU A 3 -10.41 2.92 4.74
N LEU A 4 -10.86 2.16 3.73
CA LEU A 4 -11.72 2.62 2.66
C LEU A 4 -13.22 2.37 2.92
N ASN A 5 -13.59 1.77 4.06
CA ASN A 5 -14.97 1.41 4.40
C ASN A 5 -15.68 0.56 3.32
N LEU A 6 -14.93 -0.27 2.60
CA LEU A 6 -15.46 -1.13 1.53
C LEU A 6 -16.30 -2.30 2.09
N ASN A 7 -17.19 -2.88 1.29
CA ASN A 7 -17.96 -4.05 1.72
C ASN A 7 -17.04 -5.29 1.84
N PRO A 8 -16.84 -5.87 3.04
CA PRO A 8 -15.98 -7.04 3.21
C PRO A 8 -16.43 -8.27 2.42
N ASP A 9 -17.72 -8.39 2.09
CA ASP A 9 -18.27 -9.52 1.34
C ASP A 9 -17.71 -9.58 -0.10
N ASN A 10 -17.30 -8.44 -0.65
CA ASN A 10 -16.72 -8.37 -2.00
C ASN A 10 -15.38 -9.13 -2.09
N ARG A 11 -14.66 -9.31 -0.97
CA ARG A 11 -13.41 -10.08 -0.91
C ARG A 11 -13.54 -11.47 -1.55
N ASN A 12 -14.66 -12.16 -1.32
CA ASN A 12 -14.88 -13.52 -1.82
C ASN A 12 -14.89 -13.59 -3.35
N SER A 13 -15.44 -12.57 -4.00
CA SER A 13 -15.42 -12.47 -5.46
C SER A 13 -13.98 -12.36 -5.99
N PHE A 14 -13.15 -11.53 -5.35
CA PHE A 14 -11.74 -11.40 -5.71
C PHE A 14 -10.94 -12.68 -5.41
N SER A 15 -11.20 -13.37 -4.30
CA SER A 15 -10.59 -14.69 -4.01
C SER A 15 -10.86 -15.70 -5.12
N ASN A 16 -12.08 -15.73 -5.67
CA ASN A 16 -12.45 -16.61 -6.78
C ASN A 16 -11.77 -16.21 -8.10
N ILE A 17 -11.67 -14.91 -8.39
CA ILE A 17 -10.96 -14.40 -9.57
C ILE A 17 -9.48 -14.80 -9.50
N VAL A 18 -8.80 -14.48 -8.39
CA VAL A 18 -7.37 -14.80 -8.22
C VAL A 18 -7.14 -16.31 -8.29
N LYS A 19 -7.99 -17.11 -7.63
CA LYS A 19 -7.91 -18.58 -7.72
C LYS A 19 -8.01 -19.09 -9.15
N THR A 20 -8.86 -18.47 -9.97
CA THR A 20 -9.00 -18.84 -11.38
C THR A 20 -7.74 -18.47 -12.16
N LEU A 21 -7.22 -17.25 -11.98
CA LEU A 21 -5.99 -16.80 -12.64
C LEU A 21 -4.79 -17.69 -12.28
N VAL A 22 -4.60 -17.98 -10.99
CA VAL A 22 -3.49 -18.83 -10.53
C VAL A 22 -3.65 -20.27 -10.99
N LYS A 23 -4.83 -20.90 -10.84
CA LYS A 23 -4.98 -22.34 -11.14
C LYS A 23 -5.15 -22.63 -12.63
N LYS A 24 -5.90 -21.80 -13.34
CA LYS A 24 -6.27 -22.05 -14.74
C LYS A 24 -5.32 -21.37 -15.71
N HIS A 25 -4.90 -20.14 -15.39
CA HIS A 25 -4.04 -19.35 -16.27
C HIS A 25 -2.58 -19.37 -15.84
N GLN A 26 -2.25 -20.06 -14.74
CA GLN A 26 -0.89 -20.21 -14.22
C GLN A 26 -0.17 -18.88 -13.99
N THR A 27 -0.93 -17.81 -13.75
CA THR A 27 -0.37 -16.48 -13.48
C THR A 27 0.30 -16.48 -12.11
N GLU A 28 1.52 -15.93 -12.03
CA GLU A 28 2.25 -15.87 -10.77
C GLU A 28 1.59 -14.82 -9.84
N PRO A 29 1.26 -15.15 -8.58
CA PRO A 29 0.63 -14.19 -7.66
C PRO A 29 1.45 -12.91 -7.46
N LYS A 30 2.79 -13.02 -7.50
CA LYS A 30 3.70 -11.87 -7.41
C LYS A 30 3.55 -10.94 -8.61
N GLU A 31 3.44 -11.47 -9.82
CA GLU A 31 3.21 -10.70 -11.05
C GLU A 31 1.84 -10.01 -11.01
N MET A 32 0.80 -10.72 -10.56
CA MET A 32 -0.53 -10.13 -10.35
C MET A 32 -0.50 -8.97 -9.37
N PHE A 33 0.32 -9.06 -8.31
CA PHE A 33 0.45 -8.00 -7.33
C PHE A 33 1.12 -6.76 -7.95
N LEU A 34 2.15 -6.94 -8.78
CA LEU A 34 2.78 -5.85 -9.52
C LEU A 34 1.79 -5.19 -10.49
N HIS A 35 0.96 -5.97 -11.17
CA HIS A 35 -0.10 -5.40 -12.01
C HIS A 35 -1.15 -4.62 -11.20
N ALA A 36 -1.56 -5.13 -10.03
CA ALA A 36 -2.46 -4.40 -9.15
C ALA A 36 -1.85 -3.08 -8.64
N LEU A 37 -0.54 -3.07 -8.41
CA LEU A 37 0.23 -1.89 -8.00
C LEU A 37 0.27 -0.82 -9.10
N GLU A 38 0.48 -1.24 -10.36
CA GLU A 38 0.56 -0.38 -11.54
C GLU A 38 -0.81 0.01 -12.13
N SER A 39 -1.89 -0.63 -11.69
CA SER A 39 -3.21 -0.46 -12.26
C SER A 39 -3.86 0.87 -11.88
N GLU A 40 -4.41 1.57 -12.87
CA GLU A 40 -5.29 2.74 -12.70
C GLU A 40 -6.77 2.35 -12.47
N ALA A 41 -7.06 1.07 -12.20
CA ALA A 41 -8.41 0.63 -11.89
C ALA A 41 -8.95 1.28 -10.59
N GLU A 42 -10.26 1.17 -10.40
CA GLU A 42 -10.94 1.69 -9.21
C GLU A 42 -10.27 1.22 -7.91
N PRO A 43 -10.14 2.09 -6.88
CA PRO A 43 -9.44 1.77 -5.64
C PRO A 43 -9.91 0.48 -4.97
N GLU A 44 -11.21 0.15 -5.04
CA GLU A 44 -11.75 -1.09 -4.49
C GLU A 44 -11.16 -2.34 -5.16
N MET A 45 -10.97 -2.33 -6.49
CA MET A 45 -10.41 -3.48 -7.22
C MET A 45 -8.98 -3.74 -6.78
N ASN A 46 -8.16 -2.68 -6.79
CA ASN A 46 -6.77 -2.75 -6.39
C ASN A 46 -6.61 -3.14 -4.90
N TYR A 47 -7.48 -2.61 -4.03
CA TYR A 47 -7.51 -2.96 -2.61
C TYR A 47 -7.76 -4.46 -2.38
N TRP A 48 -8.83 -5.01 -2.97
CA TRP A 48 -9.16 -6.41 -2.75
C TRP A 48 -8.17 -7.35 -3.43
N MET A 49 -7.69 -7.02 -4.63
CA MET A 49 -6.66 -7.79 -5.32
C MET A 49 -5.40 -7.90 -4.44
N ALA A 50 -4.89 -6.78 -3.93
CA ALA A 50 -3.73 -6.76 -3.06
C ALA A 50 -3.95 -7.58 -1.77
N LYS A 51 -5.11 -7.43 -1.11
CA LYS A 51 -5.41 -8.21 0.12
C LYS A 51 -5.48 -9.70 -0.12
N VAL A 52 -6.14 -10.13 -1.19
CA VAL A 52 -6.25 -11.56 -1.53
C VAL A 52 -4.88 -12.14 -1.83
N LEU A 53 -4.07 -11.46 -2.66
CA LEU A 53 -2.73 -11.93 -3.02
C LEU A 53 -1.80 -12.06 -1.82
N VAL A 54 -1.83 -11.11 -0.89
CA VAL A 54 -1.02 -11.17 0.33
C VAL A 54 -1.52 -12.25 1.29
N GLN A 55 -2.83 -12.33 1.53
CA GLN A 55 -3.39 -13.20 2.57
C GLN A 55 -3.54 -14.67 2.15
N GLU A 56 -3.87 -14.92 0.88
CA GLU A 56 -4.18 -16.27 0.39
C GLU A 56 -3.05 -16.87 -0.45
N TYR A 57 -2.19 -16.02 -1.03
CA TYR A 57 -1.09 -16.44 -1.90
C TYR A 57 0.28 -16.01 -1.38
N PHE A 58 0.34 -15.52 -0.14
CA PHE A 58 1.58 -15.23 0.60
C PHE A 58 2.55 -14.28 -0.12
N VAL A 59 2.03 -13.40 -0.98
CA VAL A 59 2.82 -12.29 -1.50
C VAL A 59 3.23 -11.41 -0.32
N SER A 60 4.52 -11.11 -0.19
CA SER A 60 4.99 -10.28 0.92
C SER A 60 4.50 -8.83 0.76
N PRO A 61 3.81 -8.25 1.76
CA PRO A 61 3.42 -6.83 1.71
C PRO A 61 4.63 -5.89 1.82
N ASN A 62 5.80 -6.41 2.25
CA ASN A 62 7.07 -5.70 2.36
C ASN A 62 8.01 -6.00 1.17
N MET A 63 7.47 -6.52 0.06
CA MET A 63 8.31 -6.88 -1.09
C MET A 63 9.01 -5.68 -1.69
N GLU A 64 10.21 -5.94 -2.19
CA GLU A 64 10.94 -5.01 -3.05
C GLU A 64 10.39 -5.15 -4.47
N VAL A 65 10.00 -4.02 -5.06
CA VAL A 65 9.42 -3.96 -6.40
C VAL A 65 10.40 -3.37 -7.42
N GLY A 66 11.49 -2.76 -6.95
CA GLY A 66 12.53 -2.19 -7.80
C GLY A 66 13.63 -1.52 -7.00
N LYS A 67 14.46 -0.74 -7.68
CA LYS A 67 15.47 0.14 -7.07
C LYS A 67 15.30 1.56 -7.60
N ASP A 68 15.61 2.54 -6.78
CA ASP A 68 15.63 3.94 -7.19
C ASP A 68 16.93 4.31 -7.93
N SER A 69 17.07 5.57 -8.32
CA SER A 69 18.26 6.08 -9.01
C SER A 69 19.55 6.04 -8.17
N ALA A 70 19.44 5.93 -6.85
CA ALA A 70 20.57 5.75 -5.94
C ALA A 70 20.89 4.27 -5.69
N GLY A 71 20.09 3.35 -6.25
CA GLY A 71 20.23 1.91 -6.06
C GLY A 71 19.57 1.38 -4.78
N GLU A 72 18.81 2.21 -4.06
CA GLU A 72 18.09 1.83 -2.84
C GLU A 72 16.82 1.05 -3.20
N PRO A 73 16.46 0.02 -2.40
CA PRO A 73 15.29 -0.79 -2.67
C PRO A 73 13.99 0.00 -2.49
N VAL A 74 13.12 -0.03 -3.50
CA VAL A 74 11.77 0.53 -3.43
C VAL A 74 10.81 -0.56 -2.95
N LYS A 75 10.14 -0.31 -1.83
CA LYS A 75 9.14 -1.21 -1.25
C LYS A 75 7.76 -0.98 -1.87
N ALA A 76 6.91 -2.00 -1.81
CA ALA A 76 5.56 -1.94 -2.36
C ALA A 76 4.74 -0.71 -1.90
N LEU A 77 4.79 -0.34 -0.61
CA LEU A 77 4.06 0.82 -0.10
C LEU A 77 4.57 2.13 -0.73
N GLN A 78 5.88 2.27 -0.88
CA GLN A 78 6.49 3.46 -1.49
C GLN A 78 6.12 3.58 -2.97
N ALA A 79 6.15 2.46 -3.70
CA ALA A 79 5.71 2.42 -5.09
C ALA A 79 4.21 2.71 -5.23
N ALA A 80 3.36 2.21 -4.33
CA ALA A 80 1.94 2.50 -4.34
C ALA A 80 1.66 4.00 -4.12
N CYS A 81 2.42 4.65 -3.23
CA CYS A 81 2.36 6.10 -3.05
C CYS A 81 2.87 6.86 -4.28
N LEU A 82 3.94 6.40 -4.93
CA LEU A 82 4.49 7.00 -6.15
C LEU A 82 3.50 6.94 -7.32
N LEU A 83 2.79 5.81 -7.42
CA LEU A 83 1.77 5.53 -8.45
C LEU A 83 0.38 6.02 -8.05
N GLN A 84 0.25 6.72 -6.91
CA GLN A 84 -1.02 7.30 -6.44
C GLN A 84 -2.15 6.26 -6.29
N ASN A 85 -1.78 5.00 -6.04
CA ASN A 85 -2.71 3.88 -6.01
C ASN A 85 -3.34 3.73 -4.62
N VAL A 86 -4.40 4.51 -4.39
CA VAL A 86 -5.16 4.59 -3.13
C VAL A 86 -5.56 3.19 -2.61
N GLY A 87 -6.01 2.31 -3.51
CA GLY A 87 -6.45 0.96 -3.18
C GLY A 87 -5.32 0.10 -2.59
N VAL A 88 -4.18 0.05 -3.28
CA VAL A 88 -3.02 -0.72 -2.81
C VAL A 88 -2.39 -0.08 -1.57
N VAL A 89 -2.32 1.25 -1.47
CA VAL A 89 -1.86 1.93 -0.25
C VAL A 89 -2.70 1.49 0.95
N ALA A 90 -4.02 1.59 0.87
CA ALA A 90 -4.90 1.19 1.97
C ALA A 90 -4.71 -0.29 2.35
N ALA A 91 -4.62 -1.18 1.37
CA ALA A 91 -4.38 -2.59 1.61
C ALA A 91 -3.04 -2.83 2.33
N LEU A 92 -1.96 -2.24 1.83
CA LEU A 92 -0.62 -2.42 2.39
C LEU A 92 -0.51 -1.86 3.81
N LEU A 93 -1.14 -0.73 4.11
CA LEU A 93 -1.18 -0.18 5.46
C LEU A 93 -1.83 -1.16 6.45
N GLU A 94 -2.98 -1.73 6.07
CA GLU A 94 -3.68 -2.72 6.89
C GLU A 94 -2.92 -4.05 7.03
N LEU A 95 -2.10 -4.39 6.05
CA LEU A 95 -1.31 -5.62 6.01
C LEU A 95 0.10 -5.47 6.59
N GLY A 96 0.48 -4.29 7.07
CA GLY A 96 1.83 -4.03 7.60
C GLY A 96 2.91 -4.04 6.51
N GLY A 97 2.65 -3.40 5.37
CA GLY A 97 3.57 -3.25 4.23
C GLY A 97 4.70 -2.25 4.44
N PHE A 98 5.10 -2.05 5.70
CA PHE A 98 6.27 -1.28 6.12
C PHE A 98 6.80 -1.85 7.45
N LYS A 99 8.07 -1.58 7.75
CA LYS A 99 8.71 -1.93 9.01
C LYS A 99 8.66 -0.78 10.01
N GLY A 100 8.49 -1.12 11.28
CA GLY A 100 8.49 -0.17 12.38
C GLY A 100 7.12 0.49 12.59
N SER A 101 7.16 1.76 12.97
CA SER A 101 6.02 2.60 13.33
C SER A 101 5.76 3.69 12.28
N VAL A 102 4.64 4.40 12.42
CA VAL A 102 4.27 5.53 11.56
C VAL A 102 5.25 6.72 11.67
N THR A 103 6.07 6.73 12.72
CA THR A 103 7.14 7.72 12.93
C THR A 103 8.50 7.28 12.39
N ASP A 104 8.60 6.08 11.80
CA ASP A 104 9.88 5.56 11.30
C ASP A 104 10.08 5.87 9.81
N LYS A 105 11.34 5.70 9.37
CA LYS A 105 11.83 6.10 8.04
C LYS A 105 10.97 5.57 6.89
N GLU A 106 10.57 4.29 6.93
CA GLU A 106 9.82 3.68 5.82
C GLU A 106 8.45 4.32 5.64
N TYR A 107 7.72 4.54 6.74
CA TYR A 107 6.40 5.17 6.72
C TYR A 107 6.48 6.65 6.35
N GLN A 108 7.43 7.37 6.96
CA GLN A 108 7.65 8.78 6.63
C GLN A 108 8.04 8.99 5.17
N LEU A 109 8.82 8.08 4.58
CA LEU A 109 9.18 8.15 3.16
C LEU A 109 7.93 8.01 2.28
N ALA A 110 7.04 7.06 2.58
CA ALA A 110 5.77 6.93 1.87
C ALA A 110 4.93 8.24 1.95
N ALA A 111 4.85 8.84 3.13
CA ALA A 111 4.18 10.13 3.33
C ALA A 111 4.83 11.29 2.58
N ARG A 112 6.17 11.36 2.54
CA ARG A 112 6.90 12.38 1.78
C ARG A 112 6.69 12.22 0.27
N ILE A 113 6.65 10.99 -0.24
CA ILE A 113 6.33 10.71 -1.65
C ILE A 113 4.93 11.25 -1.96
N ALA A 114 3.91 10.85 -1.18
CA ALA A 114 2.55 11.33 -1.36
C ALA A 114 2.45 12.87 -1.30
N SER A 115 3.16 13.50 -0.35
CA SER A 115 3.21 14.96 -0.23
C SER A 115 3.87 15.65 -1.42
N LYS A 116 4.95 15.07 -1.97
CA LYS A 116 5.64 15.63 -3.15
C LYS A 116 4.77 15.56 -4.41
N HIS A 117 3.91 14.55 -4.50
CA HIS A 117 2.95 14.38 -5.59
C HIS A 117 1.62 15.12 -5.34
N GLU A 118 1.52 15.88 -4.24
CA GLU A 118 0.31 16.59 -3.82
C GLU A 118 -0.94 15.68 -3.68
N ASP A 119 -0.71 14.38 -3.45
CA ASP A 119 -1.77 13.37 -3.39
C ASP A 119 -2.50 13.40 -2.06
N GLN A 120 -3.60 14.16 -2.01
CA GLN A 120 -4.42 14.31 -0.81
C GLN A 120 -5.12 13.02 -0.40
N ALA A 121 -5.44 12.12 -1.34
CA ALA A 121 -6.13 10.87 -1.03
C ALA A 121 -5.18 9.91 -0.31
N VAL A 122 -3.97 9.71 -0.83
CA VAL A 122 -2.94 8.88 -0.21
C VAL A 122 -2.47 9.48 1.11
N LEU A 123 -2.25 10.79 1.18
CA LEU A 123 -1.92 11.45 2.46
C LEU A 123 -3.03 11.27 3.50
N GLY A 124 -4.29 11.42 3.10
CA GLY A 124 -5.44 11.19 3.98
C GLY A 124 -5.48 9.77 4.53
N LEU A 125 -5.15 8.76 3.72
CA LEU A 125 -5.04 7.38 4.19
C LEU A 125 -3.91 7.18 5.21
N LEU A 126 -2.75 7.79 4.97
CA LEU A 126 -1.62 7.71 5.89
C LEU A 126 -1.96 8.39 7.23
N MET A 127 -2.55 9.58 7.20
CA MET A 127 -2.99 10.28 8.41
C MET A 127 -4.06 9.48 9.16
N LYS A 128 -5.06 8.93 8.45
CA LYS A 128 -6.10 8.08 9.05
C LYS A 128 -5.48 6.85 9.71
N TYR A 129 -4.54 6.17 9.05
CA TYR A 129 -3.85 5.03 9.64
C TYR A 129 -3.06 5.41 10.90
N ALA A 130 -2.33 6.53 10.88
CA ALA A 130 -1.61 7.03 12.05
C ALA A 130 -2.56 7.38 13.21
N GLN A 131 -3.74 7.92 12.89
CA GLN A 131 -4.80 8.19 13.87
C GLN A 131 -5.33 6.91 14.52
N GLU A 132 -5.59 5.88 13.73
CA GLU A 132 -6.02 4.55 14.22
C GLU A 132 -4.93 3.83 15.05
N LYS A 133 -3.71 4.35 15.07
CA LYS A 133 -2.60 3.90 15.91
C LYS A 133 -2.34 4.81 17.11
N ASP A 134 -3.16 5.83 17.34
CA ASP A 134 -2.96 6.87 18.36
C ASP A 134 -1.62 7.61 18.23
N LEU A 135 -1.12 7.72 16.99
CA LEU A 135 0.20 8.27 16.68
C LEU A 135 0.16 9.41 15.64
N LEU A 136 -1.02 9.97 15.36
CA LEU A 136 -1.17 11.07 14.40
C LEU A 136 -0.32 12.30 14.79
N GLU A 137 -0.40 12.74 16.05
CA GLU A 137 0.37 13.90 16.50
C GLU A 137 1.91 13.70 16.38
N PRO A 138 2.50 12.61 16.91
CA PRO A 138 3.91 12.29 16.68
C PRO A 138 4.28 12.22 15.20
N PHE A 139 3.44 11.59 14.38
CA PHE A 139 3.65 11.48 12.94
C PHE A 139 3.71 12.86 12.27
N MET A 140 2.73 13.73 12.53
CA MET A 140 2.69 15.08 11.95
C MET A 140 3.90 15.92 12.35
N ARG A 141 4.32 15.88 13.62
CA ARG A 141 5.55 16.55 14.08
C ARG A 141 6.78 16.02 13.35
N SER A 142 6.83 14.70 13.14
CA SER A 142 7.97 14.07 12.47
C SER A 142 8.12 14.52 11.01
N LEU A 143 7.01 14.73 10.29
CA LEU A 143 7.03 15.26 8.92
C LEU A 143 7.48 16.74 8.86
N GLN A 144 7.07 17.55 9.84
CA GLN A 144 7.45 18.96 9.94
C GLN A 144 8.92 19.16 10.34
N SER A 145 9.47 18.24 11.14
CA SER A 145 10.85 18.36 11.64
C SER A 145 11.93 18.11 10.58
N THR A 146 11.58 17.53 9.42
CA THR A 146 12.57 17.16 8.38
C THR A 146 12.73 18.20 7.26
N THR A 147 12.01 19.32 7.28
CA THR A 147 12.23 20.46 6.35
C THR A 147 13.38 21.37 6.75
N LEU A 148 14.07 21.08 7.87
CA LEU A 148 15.21 21.83 8.39
C LEU A 148 16.47 20.95 8.40
N GLN A 149 16.99 20.60 7.22
CA GLN A 149 18.41 20.25 7.01
C GLN A 149 18.74 20.15 5.53
#